data_AF-A0A840Q941-F1
#
_entry.id   AF-A0A840Q941-F1
#
_cell.length_a   1.000
_cell.length_b   1.000
_cell.length_c   1.000
_cell.angle_alpha   90.00
_cell.angle_beta   90.00
_cell.angle_gamma   90.00
#
_symmetry.space_group_name_H-M   'P 1'
#
loop_
_entity.id
_entity.type
_entity.pdbx_description
1 polymer ?
#
loop_
_entity_poly.entity_id
_entity_poly.type
_entity_poly.pdbx_seq_one_letter_code
_entity_poly.pdbx_strand_id
1 'polypeptide(L)'
;MSDTTTADAPADGGTDDTPQQSDPGTQSPAGKPADEKSTQDEPEKDYRKLYEQTLAQSRKWESRARENRDKAKKWDEAEEANRTEAEKNAARADEAEARAKSALTSAINAEIRAAAHGWATPADAPRYLDDKARYVTEDGEIDTAAIAEDVAAVLKDRPHLAAAEGGRRGPNPDPGQGARGGVSVADQIREAERNGDHREALRLKTAQLLERKSS
;
A
#
# COMPACT_ATOMS: atom_id res chain seq x y z
N MET A 1 16.72 -23.51 40.42
CA MET A 1 17.01 -22.43 41.39
C MET A 1 15.73 -21.62 41.50
N SER A 2 15.15 -21.56 42.69
CA SER A 2 13.77 -21.15 42.99
C SER A 2 13.58 -19.63 43.14
N ASP A 3 12.31 -19.22 43.15
CA ASP A 3 11.69 -17.88 43.28
C ASP A 3 12.12 -16.99 44.46
N THR A 4 11.80 -15.67 44.41
CA THR A 4 11.43 -14.69 45.50
C THR A 4 11.33 -13.27 44.87
N THR A 5 10.21 -12.53 44.76
CA THR A 5 9.36 -11.78 45.74
C THR A 5 9.77 -10.31 46.05
N THR A 6 8.97 -9.36 45.57
CA THR A 6 8.28 -8.17 46.18
C THR A 6 8.95 -7.14 47.14
N ALA A 7 8.85 -5.85 46.71
CA ALA A 7 8.51 -4.56 47.40
C ALA A 7 9.49 -3.67 48.24
N ASP A 8 9.17 -2.36 48.14
CA ASP A 8 9.31 -1.21 49.11
C ASP A 8 10.70 -0.54 49.25
N ALA A 9 10.96 0.77 49.39
CA ALA A 9 10.21 2.06 49.51
C ALA A 9 11.24 3.24 49.37
N PRO A 10 10.84 4.55 49.41
CA PRO A 10 11.61 5.72 48.90
C PRO A 10 12.28 6.64 49.96
N ALA A 11 13.08 7.63 49.51
CA ALA A 11 13.57 8.81 50.27
C ALA A 11 13.66 10.00 49.28
N ASP A 12 12.95 11.13 49.46
CA ASP A 12 13.12 12.24 50.43
C ASP A 12 14.37 13.09 50.11
N GLY A 13 14.40 14.42 49.93
CA GLY A 13 13.47 15.57 49.98
C GLY A 13 14.24 16.76 49.33
N GLY A 14 13.60 17.72 48.64
CA GLY A 14 13.10 18.99 49.21
C GLY A 14 14.24 19.99 49.53
N THR A 15 14.26 21.28 49.18
CA THR A 15 13.23 22.26 48.80
C THR A 15 13.91 23.59 48.41
N ASP A 16 13.33 24.29 47.42
CA ASP A 16 13.39 25.76 47.26
C ASP A 16 12.83 26.47 48.50
N ASP A 17 13.39 27.63 48.90
CA ASP A 17 12.52 28.70 49.43
C ASP A 17 13.13 30.12 49.35
N THR A 18 12.20 31.06 49.20
CA THR A 18 12.30 32.50 48.96
C THR A 18 12.36 33.28 50.28
N PRO A 19 12.98 34.48 50.37
CA PRO A 19 12.80 35.34 51.55
C PRO A 19 11.91 36.57 51.28
N GLN A 20 10.86 36.73 52.08
CA GLN A 20 10.05 37.95 52.22
C GLN A 20 10.20 38.56 53.63
N GLN A 21 10.25 39.90 53.67
CA GLN A 21 10.40 40.83 54.81
C GLN A 21 9.55 40.57 56.07
N SER A 22 10.10 40.97 57.24
CA SER A 22 9.49 41.95 58.15
C SER A 22 10.45 42.38 59.30
N ASP A 23 10.46 43.69 59.60
CA ASP A 23 11.06 44.40 60.76
C ASP A 23 9.87 44.77 61.73
N PRO A 24 9.98 45.32 62.98
CA PRO A 24 11.09 46.07 63.59
C PRO A 24 11.38 45.83 65.10
N GLY A 25 12.53 46.33 65.59
CA GLY A 25 12.84 46.35 67.03
C GLY A 25 14.10 47.13 67.42
N THR A 26 13.88 48.34 67.94
CA THR A 26 14.80 49.37 68.45
C THR A 26 15.92 48.90 69.40
N GLN A 27 17.15 49.43 69.21
CA GLN A 27 17.94 50.10 70.26
C GLN A 27 19.16 50.86 69.69
N SER A 28 19.26 52.15 70.02
CA SER A 28 20.42 53.04 69.86
C SER A 28 21.30 52.93 71.11
N PRO A 29 22.62 53.24 71.07
CA PRO A 29 23.02 54.65 71.18
C PRO A 29 24.20 55.09 70.30
N ALA A 30 24.06 56.32 69.80
CA ALA A 30 25.01 57.43 69.75
C ALA A 30 26.53 57.19 69.53
N GLY A 31 27.05 57.84 68.48
CA GLY A 31 28.46 58.19 68.33
C GLY A 31 28.82 58.79 66.96
N LYS A 32 28.52 60.08 66.74
CA LYS A 32 29.18 60.95 65.73
C LYS A 32 30.31 61.71 66.45
N PRO A 33 31.44 62.06 65.79
CA PRO A 33 31.49 62.98 64.62
C PRO A 33 32.32 62.38 63.46
N ALA A 34 32.01 62.60 62.17
CA ALA A 34 32.06 63.86 61.42
C ALA A 34 33.47 64.51 61.41
N ASP A 35 34.36 63.92 60.61
CA ASP A 35 35.48 64.52 59.87
C ASP A 35 35.88 63.47 58.83
N GLU A 36 36.29 63.73 57.61
CA GLU A 36 36.83 64.92 56.99
C GLU A 36 36.74 64.66 55.46
N LYS A 37 36.69 65.72 54.67
CA LYS A 37 36.60 65.69 53.21
C LYS A 37 37.74 64.85 52.60
N SER A 38 37.43 63.69 52.04
CA SER A 38 38.24 63.09 50.99
C SER A 38 37.69 63.53 49.63
N THR A 39 38.05 64.74 49.20
CA THR A 39 38.15 65.07 47.78
C THR A 39 39.25 64.19 47.19
N GLN A 40 38.90 62.95 46.85
CA GLN A 40 39.65 62.18 45.88
C GLN A 40 39.36 62.82 44.53
N ASP A 41 40.41 63.25 43.84
CA ASP A 41 40.39 63.65 42.45
C ASP A 41 39.65 62.56 41.65
N GLU A 42 38.38 62.81 41.29
CA GLU A 42 37.74 62.06 40.22
C GLU A 42 38.60 62.35 38.98
N PRO A 43 39.20 61.34 38.32
CA PRO A 43 39.75 61.57 36.99
C PRO A 43 38.57 62.11 36.18
N GLU A 44 38.68 63.34 35.66
CA GLU A 44 37.65 63.94 34.81
C GLU A 44 37.28 62.89 33.77
N LYS A 45 36.11 62.25 33.97
CA LYS A 45 35.60 61.27 33.03
C LYS A 45 35.51 62.03 31.72
N ASP A 46 36.28 61.62 30.72
CA ASP A 46 36.18 62.18 29.38
C ASP A 46 34.85 61.71 28.80
N TYR A 47 33.77 62.39 29.20
CA TYR A 47 32.38 62.08 28.89
C TYR A 47 32.17 62.01 27.38
N ARG A 48 32.99 62.74 26.61
CA ARG A 48 32.99 62.70 25.15
C ARG A 48 33.47 61.34 24.62
N LYS A 49 34.58 60.84 25.16
CA LYS A 49 35.15 59.53 24.79
C LYS A 49 34.24 58.36 25.22
N LEU A 50 33.62 58.48 26.40
CA LEU A 50 32.65 57.49 26.90
C LEU A 50 31.37 57.47 26.04
N TYR A 51 30.89 58.64 25.62
CA TYR A 51 29.75 58.78 24.71
C TYR A 51 30.03 58.19 23.32
N GLU A 52 31.21 58.45 22.75
CA GLU A 52 31.62 57.84 21.48
C GLU A 52 31.73 56.31 21.57
N GLN A 53 32.26 55.79 22.68
CA GLN A 53 32.39 54.35 22.91
C GLN A 53 31.03 53.66 23.05
N THR A 54 30.11 54.26 23.80
CA THR A 54 28.72 53.77 23.96
C THR A 54 27.94 53.82 22.65
N LEU A 55 28.09 54.88 21.85
CA LEU A 55 27.49 54.96 20.52
C LEU A 55 28.04 53.88 19.58
N ALA A 56 29.36 53.63 19.61
CA ALA A 56 29.99 52.58 18.82
C ALA A 56 29.55 51.17 19.25
N GLN A 57 29.40 50.93 20.55
CA GLN A 57 28.85 49.67 21.06
C GLN A 57 27.38 49.52 20.67
N SER A 58 26.56 50.55 20.83
CA SER A 58 25.15 50.54 20.42
C SER A 58 24.97 50.14 18.95
N ARG A 59 25.76 50.75 18.04
CA ARG A 59 25.75 50.40 16.62
C ARG A 59 26.16 48.94 16.37
N LYS A 60 27.15 48.41 17.10
CA LYS A 60 27.56 47.00 17.00
C LYS A 60 26.46 46.05 17.47
N TRP A 61 25.80 46.37 18.58
CA TRP A 61 24.67 45.59 19.09
C TRP A 61 23.48 45.63 18.14
N GLU A 62 23.20 46.79 17.55
CA GLU A 62 22.15 46.94 16.55
C GLU A 62 22.46 46.12 15.29
N SER A 63 23.70 46.14 14.78
CA SER A 63 24.12 45.30 13.64
C SER A 63 23.95 43.81 13.96
N ARG A 64 24.43 43.37 15.13
CA ARG A 64 24.28 41.97 15.55
C ARG A 64 22.82 41.56 15.73
N ALA A 65 21.98 42.43 16.29
CA ALA A 65 20.56 42.17 16.45
C ALA A 65 19.88 42.02 15.08
N ARG A 66 20.23 42.86 14.11
CA ARG A 66 19.74 42.74 12.72
C ARG A 66 20.21 41.44 12.06
N GLU A 67 21.49 41.12 12.14
CA GLU A 67 22.06 39.88 11.58
C GLU A 67 21.45 38.62 12.20
N ASN A 68 21.27 38.59 13.52
CA ASN A 68 20.63 37.47 14.21
C ASN A 68 19.15 37.35 13.83
N ARG A 69 18.44 38.47 13.70
CA ARG A 69 17.05 38.47 13.21
C ARG A 69 16.96 37.91 11.79
N ASP A 70 17.86 38.32 10.90
CA ASP A 70 17.83 37.85 9.51
C ASP A 70 18.21 36.37 9.40
N LYS A 71 19.14 35.89 10.23
CA LYS A 71 19.46 34.46 10.33
C LYS A 71 18.30 33.64 10.90
N ALA A 72 17.64 34.14 11.94
CA ALA A 72 16.47 33.49 12.53
C ALA A 72 15.34 33.36 11.48
N LYS A 73 15.05 34.43 10.73
CA LYS A 73 14.06 34.36 9.64
C LYS A 73 14.40 33.32 8.58
N LYS A 74 15.66 33.30 8.11
CA LYS A 74 16.11 32.31 7.13
C LYS A 74 16.06 30.89 7.67
N TRP A 75 16.31 30.72 8.95
CA TRP A 75 16.17 29.44 9.63
C TRP A 75 14.70 29.00 9.66
N ASP A 76 13.79 29.87 10.07
CA ASP A 76 12.35 29.59 10.10
C ASP A 76 11.81 29.27 8.69
N GLU A 77 12.23 30.02 7.67
CA GLU A 77 11.88 29.77 6.26
C GLU A 77 12.39 28.42 5.75
N ALA A 78 13.62 28.04 6.12
CA ALA A 78 14.20 26.75 5.74
C ALA A 78 13.55 25.58 6.49
N GLU A 79 13.21 25.76 7.77
CA GLU A 79 12.50 24.77 8.57
C GLU A 79 11.10 24.51 8.01
N GLU A 80 10.37 25.58 7.67
CA GLU A 80 9.05 25.49 7.04
C GLU A 80 9.13 24.83 5.66
N ALA A 81 10.10 25.23 4.82
CA ALA A 81 10.31 24.59 3.52
C ALA A 81 10.62 23.09 3.66
N ASN A 82 11.53 22.73 4.56
CA ASN A 82 11.88 21.33 4.83
C ASN A 82 10.68 20.53 5.38
N ARG A 83 9.86 21.13 6.24
CA ARG A 83 8.63 20.50 6.74
C ARG A 83 7.67 20.17 5.61
N THR A 84 7.44 21.13 4.71
CA THR A 84 6.57 20.90 3.54
C THR A 84 7.15 19.87 2.56
N GLU A 85 8.46 19.82 2.38
CA GLU A 85 9.11 18.78 1.57
C GLU A 85 9.03 17.41 2.23
N ALA A 86 9.21 17.32 3.54
CA ALA A 86 9.06 16.09 4.32
C ALA A 86 7.64 15.54 4.21
N GLU A 87 6.62 16.38 4.31
CA GLU A 87 5.21 15.99 4.11
C GLU A 87 4.97 15.48 2.69
N LYS A 88 5.48 16.17 1.66
CA LYS A 88 5.38 15.69 0.27
C LYS A 88 6.13 14.38 0.03
N ASN A 89 7.27 14.18 0.68
CA ASN A 89 8.05 12.95 0.60
C ASN A 89 7.31 11.80 1.29
N ALA A 90 6.73 12.04 2.48
CA ALA A 90 5.92 11.07 3.20
C ALA A 90 4.69 10.65 2.37
N ALA A 91 3.94 11.61 1.82
CA ALA A 91 2.80 11.30 0.96
C ALA A 91 3.18 10.47 -0.28
N ARG A 92 4.34 10.78 -0.90
CA ARG A 92 4.85 9.98 -2.02
C ARG A 92 5.28 8.58 -1.61
N ALA A 93 5.86 8.42 -0.42
CA ALA A 93 6.23 7.12 0.12
C ALA A 93 4.98 6.27 0.39
N ASP A 94 3.96 6.85 1.04
CA ASP A 94 2.69 6.18 1.31
C ASP A 94 1.99 5.72 0.02
N GLU A 95 1.96 6.58 -1.00
CA GLU A 95 1.43 6.23 -2.31
C GLU A 95 2.23 5.09 -2.97
N ALA A 96 3.56 5.13 -2.89
CA ALA A 96 4.42 4.10 -3.44
C ALA A 96 4.20 2.76 -2.74
N GLU A 97 4.09 2.76 -1.41
CA GLU A 97 3.77 1.57 -0.62
C GLU A 97 2.39 1.00 -0.96
N ALA A 98 1.37 1.86 -1.08
CA ALA A 98 0.03 1.42 -1.47
C ALA A 98 0.03 0.77 -2.87
N ARG A 99 0.74 1.36 -3.83
CA ARG A 99 0.93 0.78 -5.17
C ARG A 99 1.67 -0.55 -5.11
N ALA A 100 2.74 -0.65 -4.32
CA ALA A 100 3.50 -1.88 -4.14
C ALA A 100 2.64 -3.01 -3.52
N LYS A 101 1.88 -2.71 -2.47
CA LYS A 101 0.94 -3.66 -1.83
C LYS A 101 -0.13 -4.15 -2.82
N SER A 102 -0.68 -3.24 -3.63
CA SER A 102 -1.65 -3.59 -4.67
C SER A 102 -1.05 -4.48 -5.77
N ALA A 103 0.18 -4.18 -6.21
CA ALA A 103 0.89 -4.97 -7.22
C ALA A 103 1.21 -6.38 -6.69
N LEU A 104 1.70 -6.48 -5.45
CA LEU A 104 1.98 -7.75 -4.78
C LEU A 104 0.71 -8.61 -4.65
N THR A 105 -0.39 -8.01 -4.19
CA THR A 105 -1.69 -8.70 -4.11
C THR A 105 -2.15 -9.20 -5.48
N SER A 106 -1.94 -8.40 -6.53
CA SER A 106 -2.29 -8.78 -7.90
C SER A 106 -1.44 -9.94 -8.42
N ALA A 107 -0.15 -9.95 -8.10
CA ALA A 107 0.78 -11.03 -8.43
C ALA A 107 0.40 -12.32 -7.72
N ILE A 108 0.16 -12.28 -6.41
CA ILE A 108 -0.30 -13.43 -5.62
C ILE A 108 -1.61 -13.98 -6.20
N ASN A 109 -2.57 -13.11 -6.56
CA ASN A 109 -3.81 -13.55 -7.19
C ASN A 109 -3.58 -14.20 -8.56
N ALA A 110 -2.57 -13.77 -9.33
CA ALA A 110 -2.21 -14.42 -10.58
C ALA A 110 -1.64 -15.82 -10.35
N GLU A 111 -0.75 -15.97 -9.36
CA GLU A 111 -0.19 -17.27 -8.97
C GLU A 111 -1.27 -18.23 -8.46
N ILE A 112 -2.21 -17.74 -7.64
CA ILE A 112 -3.36 -18.53 -7.19
C ILE A 112 -4.20 -19.04 -8.38
N ARG A 113 -4.47 -18.19 -9.38
CA ARG A 113 -5.20 -18.62 -10.59
C ARG A 113 -4.40 -19.64 -11.39
N ALA A 114 -3.08 -19.50 -11.45
CA ALA A 114 -2.21 -20.43 -12.15
C ALA A 114 -2.18 -21.81 -11.47
N ALA A 115 -2.09 -21.84 -10.13
CA ALA A 115 -2.17 -23.06 -9.33
C ALA A 115 -3.54 -23.75 -9.43
N ALA A 116 -4.61 -22.97 -9.66
CA ALA A 116 -5.99 -23.47 -9.78
C ALA A 116 -6.35 -24.07 -11.16
N HIS A 117 -5.38 -24.53 -11.95
CA HIS A 117 -5.62 -25.06 -13.30
C HIS A 117 -6.60 -26.26 -13.36
N GLY A 118 -6.80 -26.97 -12.25
CA GLY A 118 -7.76 -28.09 -12.13
C GLY A 118 -9.18 -27.68 -11.76
N TRP A 119 -9.44 -26.39 -11.56
CA TRP A 119 -10.75 -25.88 -11.16
C TRP A 119 -11.64 -25.62 -12.37
N ALA A 120 -12.95 -25.74 -12.20
CA ALA A 120 -13.94 -25.38 -13.22
C ALA A 120 -13.86 -23.90 -13.61
N THR A 121 -13.50 -23.03 -12.65
CA THR A 121 -13.29 -21.60 -12.85
C THR A 121 -12.08 -21.13 -12.05
N PRO A 122 -10.86 -21.17 -12.64
CA PRO A 122 -9.63 -20.78 -11.94
C PRO A 122 -9.66 -19.32 -11.45
N ALA A 123 -10.43 -18.46 -12.11
CA ALA A 123 -10.61 -17.06 -11.74
C ALA A 123 -11.26 -16.86 -10.34
N ASP A 124 -11.98 -17.85 -9.83
CA ASP A 124 -12.63 -17.80 -8.52
C ASP A 124 -11.70 -18.20 -7.37
N ALA A 125 -10.59 -18.88 -7.66
CA ALA A 125 -9.66 -19.38 -6.64
C ALA A 125 -9.15 -18.30 -5.66
N PRO A 126 -8.83 -17.07 -6.09
CA PRO A 126 -8.44 -16.00 -5.16
C PRO A 126 -9.46 -15.69 -4.06
N ARG A 127 -10.75 -16.00 -4.26
CA ARG A 127 -11.83 -15.73 -3.29
C ARG A 127 -11.83 -16.68 -2.08
N TYR A 128 -11.06 -17.76 -2.14
CA TYR A 128 -11.02 -18.78 -1.09
C TYR A 128 -9.76 -18.70 -0.22
N LEU A 129 -8.88 -17.74 -0.49
CA LEU A 129 -7.54 -17.63 0.11
C LEU A 129 -7.32 -16.19 0.59
N ASP A 130 -8.05 -15.75 1.62
CA ASP A 130 -8.13 -14.32 1.98
C ASP A 130 -6.84 -13.74 2.54
N ASP A 131 -6.09 -14.51 3.32
CA ASP A 131 -4.81 -14.08 3.88
C ASP A 131 -3.70 -14.16 2.83
N LYS A 132 -3.57 -13.12 2.01
CA LYS A 132 -2.55 -13.05 0.95
C LYS A 132 -1.14 -12.86 1.51
N ALA A 133 -1.01 -12.21 2.67
CA ALA A 133 0.29 -11.86 3.24
C ALA A 133 1.09 -13.09 3.64
N ARG A 134 0.43 -14.19 4.02
CA ARG A 134 1.07 -15.47 4.37
C ARG A 134 1.92 -16.08 3.23
N TYR A 135 1.63 -15.72 1.98
CA TYR A 135 2.34 -16.25 0.81
C TYR A 135 3.57 -15.43 0.44
N VAL A 136 4.00 -14.51 1.30
CA VAL A 136 5.20 -13.72 1.10
C VAL A 136 6.24 -14.24 2.08
N THR A 137 7.36 -14.69 1.54
CA THR A 137 8.51 -15.16 2.33
C THR A 137 9.23 -14.00 3.00
N GLU A 138 10.17 -14.30 3.91
CA GLU A 138 10.99 -13.29 4.58
C GLU A 138 11.82 -12.44 3.59
N ASP A 139 12.20 -13.03 2.45
CA ASP A 139 12.94 -12.36 1.38
C ASP A 139 12.04 -11.51 0.46
N GLY A 140 10.72 -11.54 0.67
CA GLY A 140 9.74 -10.82 -0.14
C GLY A 140 9.31 -11.55 -1.43
N GLU A 141 9.70 -12.80 -1.59
CA GLU A 141 9.28 -13.64 -2.72
C GLU A 141 7.93 -14.31 -2.46
N ILE A 142 7.18 -14.59 -3.52
CA ILE A 142 5.89 -15.27 -3.44
C ILE A 142 6.11 -16.78 -3.27
N ASP A 143 5.62 -17.34 -2.17
CA ASP A 143 5.64 -18.77 -1.88
C ASP A 143 4.60 -19.52 -2.73
N THR A 144 5.00 -19.87 -3.95
CA THR A 144 4.17 -20.62 -4.90
C THR A 144 3.85 -22.05 -4.42
N ALA A 145 4.69 -22.64 -3.56
CA ALA A 145 4.47 -23.97 -3.03
C ALA A 145 3.33 -23.95 -2.01
N ALA A 146 3.36 -23.02 -1.06
CA ALA A 146 2.27 -22.82 -0.10
C ALA A 146 0.95 -22.51 -0.81
N ILE A 147 0.97 -21.66 -1.84
CA ILE A 147 -0.21 -21.38 -2.68
C ILE A 147 -0.77 -22.67 -3.30
N ALA A 148 0.09 -23.50 -3.90
CA ALA A 148 -0.34 -24.73 -4.54
C ALA A 148 -0.95 -25.72 -3.54
N GLU A 149 -0.37 -25.85 -2.36
CA GLU A 149 -0.87 -26.70 -1.28
C GLU A 149 -2.27 -26.26 -0.83
N ASP A 150 -2.47 -24.97 -0.56
CA ASP A 150 -3.77 -24.48 -0.10
C ASP A 150 -4.84 -24.52 -1.20
N VAL A 151 -4.48 -24.20 -2.44
CA VAL A 151 -5.40 -24.34 -3.58
C VAL A 151 -5.86 -25.80 -3.71
N ALA A 152 -4.94 -26.76 -3.52
CA ALA A 152 -5.29 -28.18 -3.51
C ALA A 152 -6.13 -28.56 -2.28
N ALA A 153 -5.87 -27.99 -1.11
CA ALA A 153 -6.68 -28.21 0.09
C ALA A 153 -8.12 -27.71 -0.10
N VAL A 154 -8.30 -26.50 -0.64
CA VAL A 154 -9.63 -25.95 -0.95
C VAL A 154 -10.39 -26.84 -1.93
N LEU A 155 -9.70 -27.39 -2.94
CA LEU A 155 -10.33 -28.28 -3.91
C LEU A 155 -10.76 -29.62 -3.29
N LYS A 156 -9.98 -30.16 -2.34
CA LYS A 156 -10.35 -31.36 -1.57
C LYS A 156 -11.58 -31.12 -0.71
N ASP A 157 -11.65 -29.97 -0.04
CA ASP A 157 -12.79 -29.60 0.81
C ASP A 157 -14.05 -29.28 -0.02
N ARG A 158 -13.87 -28.78 -1.24
CA ARG A 158 -14.92 -28.31 -2.13
C ARG A 158 -14.81 -28.97 -3.51
N PRO A 159 -15.12 -30.27 -3.60
CA PRO A 159 -14.93 -31.02 -4.85
C PRO A 159 -15.80 -30.52 -6.01
N HIS A 160 -16.89 -29.80 -5.74
CA HIS A 160 -17.73 -29.18 -6.76
C HIS A 160 -17.02 -28.06 -7.54
N LEU A 161 -15.89 -27.55 -7.03
CA LEU A 161 -15.06 -26.56 -7.73
C LEU A 161 -14.15 -27.21 -8.77
N ALA A 162 -14.00 -28.53 -8.75
CA ALA A 162 -13.18 -29.24 -9.73
C ALA A 162 -13.76 -29.07 -11.13
N ALA A 163 -12.88 -28.89 -12.12
CA ALA A 163 -13.29 -28.97 -13.51
C ALA A 163 -13.93 -30.34 -13.73
N ALA A 164 -15.11 -30.36 -14.37
CA ALA A 164 -15.68 -31.60 -14.84
C ALA A 164 -14.61 -32.31 -15.70
N GLU A 165 -14.40 -33.59 -15.45
CA GLU A 165 -13.38 -34.39 -16.13
C GLU A 165 -13.61 -34.26 -17.64
N GLY A 166 -12.82 -33.38 -18.25
CA GLY A 166 -12.99 -32.94 -19.62
C GLY A 166 -12.48 -34.04 -20.54
N GLY A 167 -13.28 -35.11 -20.69
CA GLY A 167 -13.21 -35.92 -21.88
C GLY A 167 -13.28 -34.95 -23.06
N ARG A 168 -12.19 -34.86 -23.84
CA ARG A 168 -12.10 -34.00 -25.02
C ARG A 168 -13.39 -34.20 -25.80
N ARG A 169 -14.29 -33.21 -25.80
CA ARG A 169 -15.39 -33.22 -26.75
C ARG A 169 -14.69 -33.10 -28.08
N GLY A 170 -14.58 -34.22 -28.79
CA GLY A 170 -14.04 -34.24 -30.13
C GLY A 170 -14.78 -33.19 -30.97
N PRO A 171 -14.15 -32.68 -32.04
CA PRO A 171 -14.87 -31.85 -32.99
C PRO A 171 -16.20 -32.51 -33.31
N ASN A 172 -17.30 -31.79 -33.20
CA ASN A 172 -18.60 -32.31 -33.64
C ASN A 172 -18.39 -32.84 -35.07
N PRO A 173 -18.73 -34.10 -35.37
CA PRO A 173 -18.57 -34.64 -36.71
C PRO A 173 -19.23 -33.72 -37.72
N ASP A 174 -18.49 -33.31 -38.74
CA ASP A 174 -19.04 -32.52 -39.84
C ASP A 174 -20.23 -33.30 -40.44
N PRO A 175 -21.44 -32.70 -40.52
CA PRO A 175 -22.59 -33.32 -41.19
C PRO A 175 -22.31 -33.77 -42.63
N GLY A 176 -21.24 -33.28 -43.26
CA GLY A 176 -20.77 -33.69 -44.58
C GLY A 176 -19.94 -34.98 -44.62
N GLN A 177 -19.43 -35.49 -43.49
CA GLN A 177 -18.56 -36.67 -43.45
C GLN A 177 -19.28 -38.00 -43.16
N GLY A 178 -20.58 -37.97 -42.89
CA GLY A 178 -21.39 -39.19 -42.88
C GLY A 178 -21.56 -39.71 -44.31
N ALA A 179 -21.39 -41.01 -44.52
CA ALA A 179 -21.70 -41.66 -45.79
C ALA A 179 -23.16 -41.37 -46.16
N ARG A 180 -23.38 -40.41 -47.06
CA ARG A 180 -24.65 -40.29 -47.77
C ARG A 180 -24.75 -41.53 -48.63
N GLY A 181 -25.33 -42.60 -48.09
CA GLY A 181 -25.81 -43.72 -48.89
C GLY A 181 -26.62 -43.10 -50.02
N GLY A 182 -26.22 -43.38 -51.27
CA GLY A 182 -26.81 -42.74 -52.44
C GLY A 182 -28.34 -42.81 -52.36
N VAL A 183 -29.00 -41.69 -52.64
CA VAL A 183 -30.46 -41.57 -52.61
C VAL A 183 -31.04 -42.75 -53.40
N SER A 184 -31.84 -43.59 -52.74
CA SER A 184 -32.34 -44.82 -53.39
C SER A 184 -33.15 -44.45 -54.63
N VAL A 185 -33.17 -45.32 -55.64
CA VAL A 185 -33.97 -45.08 -56.87
C VAL A 185 -35.44 -44.80 -56.52
N ALA A 186 -35.95 -45.39 -55.44
CA ALA A 186 -37.29 -45.13 -54.93
C ALA A 186 -37.46 -43.71 -54.37
N ASP A 187 -36.45 -43.17 -53.69
CA ASP A 187 -36.48 -41.81 -53.17
C ASP A 187 -36.33 -40.79 -54.31
N GLN A 188 -35.53 -41.10 -55.34
CA GLN A 188 -35.41 -40.28 -56.55
C GLN A 188 -36.73 -40.22 -57.34
N ILE A 189 -37.46 -41.35 -57.42
CA ILE A 189 -38.81 -41.38 -58.02
C ILE A 189 -39.76 -40.49 -57.22
N ARG A 190 -39.76 -40.60 -55.89
CA ARG A 190 -40.65 -39.80 -55.02
C ARG A 190 -40.35 -38.31 -55.11
N GLU A 191 -39.07 -37.95 -55.22
CA GLU A 191 -38.62 -36.57 -55.40
C GLU A 191 -39.02 -36.02 -56.77
N ALA A 192 -38.83 -36.79 -57.85
CA ALA A 192 -39.26 -36.40 -59.19
C ALA A 192 -40.79 -36.22 -59.27
N GLU A 193 -41.57 -37.09 -58.62
CA GLU A 193 -43.03 -36.93 -58.53
C GLU A 193 -43.43 -35.68 -57.75
N ARG A 194 -42.78 -35.42 -56.62
CA ARG A 194 -43.02 -34.23 -55.79
C ARG A 194 -42.67 -32.95 -56.54
N ASN A 195 -41.63 -32.97 -57.37
CA ASN A 195 -41.19 -31.84 -58.16
C ASN A 195 -42.01 -31.68 -59.46
N GLY A 196 -42.93 -32.60 -59.77
CA GLY A 196 -43.77 -32.58 -60.97
C GLY A 196 -43.10 -33.11 -62.25
N ASP A 197 -41.90 -33.66 -62.13
CA ASP A 197 -41.11 -34.21 -63.24
C ASP A 197 -41.56 -35.64 -63.59
N HIS A 198 -42.82 -35.75 -64.04
CA HIS A 198 -43.45 -37.04 -64.33
C HIS A 198 -42.72 -37.87 -65.40
N ARG A 199 -42.01 -37.21 -66.32
CA ARG A 199 -41.20 -37.90 -67.35
C ARG A 199 -40.02 -38.65 -66.73
N GLU A 200 -39.31 -38.02 -65.81
CA GLU A 200 -38.17 -38.65 -65.14
C GLU A 200 -38.63 -39.72 -64.16
N ALA A 201 -39.73 -39.48 -63.43
CA ALA A 201 -40.35 -40.49 -62.58
C ALA A 201 -40.76 -41.75 -63.37
N LEU A 202 -41.34 -41.59 -64.56
CA LEU A 202 -41.69 -42.72 -65.42
C LEU A 202 -40.44 -43.46 -65.94
N ARG A 203 -39.39 -42.73 -66.33
CA ARG A 203 -38.11 -43.32 -66.78
C ARG A 203 -37.44 -44.15 -65.69
N LEU A 204 -37.43 -43.64 -64.46
CA LEU A 204 -36.84 -44.33 -63.32
C LEU A 204 -37.68 -45.55 -62.91
N LYS A 205 -39.01 -45.46 -62.96
CA LYS A 205 -39.91 -46.60 -62.71
C LYS A 205 -39.77 -47.70 -63.77
N THR A 206 -39.65 -47.35 -65.05
CA THR A 206 -39.47 -48.35 -66.11
C THR A 206 -38.12 -49.04 -65.99
N ALA A 207 -37.05 -48.29 -65.67
CA ALA A 207 -35.74 -48.86 -65.37
C ALA A 207 -35.81 -49.85 -64.18
N GLN A 208 -36.49 -49.48 -63.10
CA GLN A 208 -36.69 -50.34 -61.94
C GLN A 208 -37.47 -51.63 -62.26
N LEU A 209 -38.47 -51.55 -63.14
CA LEU A 209 -39.24 -52.73 -63.56
C LEU A 209 -38.43 -53.67 -64.46
N LEU A 210 -37.58 -53.13 -65.33
CA LEU A 210 -36.70 -53.93 -66.19
C LEU A 210 -35.64 -54.66 -65.35
N GLU A 211 -35.03 -53.97 -64.39
CA GLU A 211 -34.02 -54.56 -63.49
C GLU A 211 -34.60 -55.69 -62.63
N ARG A 212 -35.84 -55.54 -62.16
CA ARG A 212 -36.58 -56.60 -61.43
C ARG A 212 -36.95 -57.80 -62.29
N LYS A 213 -37.10 -57.62 -63.60
CA LYS A 213 -37.44 -58.71 -64.54
C LYS A 213 -36.21 -59.48 -65.01
N SER A 214 -35.02 -58.89 -64.88
CA SER A 214 -33.72 -59.51 -65.18
C SER A 214 -33.06 -60.21 -63.99
N SER A 215 -33.70 -60.20 -62.81
CA SER A 215 -33.30 -60.97 -61.63
C SER A 215 -34.17 -62.20 -61.43
#